data_AF-A0A8T4Z6U1-F1
#
_entry.id   AF-A0A8T4Z6U1-F1
#
_cell.length_a   1.000
_cell.length_b   1.000
_cell.length_c   1.000
_cell.angle_alpha   90.00
_cell.angle_beta   90.00
_cell.angle_gamma   90.00
#
_symmetry.space_group_name_H-M   'P 1'
#
loop_
_entity.id
_entity.type
_entity.pdbx_description
1 polymer ?
#
loop_
_entity_poly.entity_id
_entity_poly.type
_entity_poly.pdbx_seq_one_letter_code
_entity_poly.pdbx_strand_id
1 'polypeptide(L)'
;MPSDGILFQNAKVVDGSGKPRFRADVAIEGNLIIGIGKGLKNPGRVIDAEGLILSPGFVNIHGHSDSTILMNPRSESLLMQGVTTEVIGNCGFGLAPLRKET
;
A
#
# COMPACT_ATOMS: atom_id res chain seq x y z
N MET A 1 -19.64 3.24 -13.22
CA MET A 1 -18.22 3.02 -13.55
C MET A 1 -18.05 1.53 -13.84
N PRO A 2 -17.28 1.11 -14.85
CA PRO A 2 -16.93 -0.30 -14.98
C PRO A 2 -16.28 -0.75 -13.67
N SER A 3 -16.53 -1.99 -13.23
CA SER A 3 -16.04 -2.50 -11.96
C SER A 3 -14.54 -2.22 -11.78
N ASP A 4 -14.19 -1.33 -10.83
CA ASP A 4 -12.81 -1.01 -10.40
C ASP A 4 -12.22 -2.17 -9.58
N GLY A 5 -12.39 -3.37 -10.11
CA GLY A 5 -11.96 -4.61 -9.52
C GLY A 5 -10.52 -4.90 -9.91
N ILE A 6 -9.74 -5.40 -8.96
CA ILE A 6 -8.44 -6.00 -9.23
C ILE A 6 -8.44 -7.40 -8.64
N LEU A 7 -7.94 -8.37 -9.39
CA LEU A 7 -7.70 -9.73 -8.92
C LEU A 7 -6.23 -10.06 -9.07
N PHE A 8 -5.54 -10.25 -7.95
CA PHE A 8 -4.23 -10.88 -7.94
C PHE A 8 -4.42 -12.39 -7.88
N GLN A 9 -3.94 -13.13 -8.86
CA GLN A 9 -4.00 -14.59 -8.89
C GLN A 9 -2.66 -15.21 -8.50
N ASN A 10 -2.70 -16.42 -7.97
CA ASN A 10 -1.51 -17.26 -7.76
C ASN A 10 -0.44 -16.69 -6.82
N ALA A 11 -0.78 -15.68 -6.01
CA ALA A 11 0.16 -15.02 -5.13
C ALA A 11 0.61 -15.93 -3.98
N LYS A 12 1.86 -15.74 -3.53
CA LYS A 12 2.28 -16.15 -2.18
C LYS A 12 1.97 -15.01 -1.21
N VAL A 13 0.87 -15.13 -0.48
CA VAL A 13 0.38 -14.09 0.44
C VAL A 13 1.14 -14.15 1.76
N VAL A 14 1.62 -12.98 2.21
CA VAL A 14 2.11 -12.71 3.56
C VAL A 14 1.19 -11.64 4.15
N ASP A 15 0.26 -12.03 5.03
CA ASP A 15 -0.84 -11.17 5.48
C ASP A 15 -0.47 -10.17 6.61
N GLY A 16 0.80 -10.19 7.05
CA GLY A 16 1.29 -9.33 8.14
C GLY A 16 0.97 -9.84 9.55
N SER A 17 0.26 -10.97 9.70
CA SER A 17 -0.10 -11.50 11.02
C SER A 17 1.03 -12.30 11.71
N GLY A 18 2.20 -12.41 11.06
CA GLY A 18 3.31 -13.26 11.50
C GLY A 18 3.14 -14.77 11.23
N LYS A 19 2.02 -15.18 10.63
CA LYS A 19 1.80 -16.59 10.22
C LYS A 19 2.64 -16.94 8.99
N PRO A 20 2.88 -18.25 8.73
CA PRO A 20 3.51 -18.69 7.48
C PRO A 20 2.76 -18.22 6.24
N ARG A 21 3.51 -17.87 5.19
CA ARG A 21 2.94 -17.51 3.89
C ARG A 21 2.11 -18.65 3.29
N PHE A 22 1.08 -18.30 2.53
CA PHE A 22 0.19 -19.27 1.88
C PHE A 22 -0.15 -18.85 0.44
N ARG A 23 -0.57 -19.80 -0.40
CA ARG A 23 -0.95 -19.53 -1.79
C ARG A 23 -2.43 -19.18 -1.88
N ALA A 24 -2.75 -18.02 -2.45
CA ALA A 24 -4.12 -17.55 -2.63
C ALA A 24 -4.23 -16.51 -3.76
N ASP A 25 -5.46 -16.30 -4.20
CA ASP A 25 -5.88 -15.14 -4.96
C ASP A 25 -6.39 -14.06 -3.99
N VAL A 26 -6.25 -12.79 -4.37
CA VAL A 26 -6.73 -11.64 -3.59
C VAL A 26 -7.55 -10.72 -4.49
N ALA A 27 -8.81 -10.52 -4.13
CA ALA A 27 -9.74 -9.67 -4.87
C ALA A 27 -9.91 -8.32 -4.15
N ILE A 28 -9.81 -7.25 -4.93
CA ILE A 28 -10.01 -5.87 -4.52
C ILE A 28 -11.18 -5.30 -5.31
N GLU A 29 -12.03 -4.50 -4.66
CA GLU A 29 -13.04 -3.68 -5.32
C GLU A 29 -12.99 -2.27 -4.72
N GLY A 30 -12.72 -1.28 -5.58
CA GLY A 30 -12.44 0.08 -5.13
C GLY A 30 -11.25 0.12 -4.16
N ASN A 31 -11.51 0.49 -2.91
CA ASN A 31 -10.48 0.66 -1.87
C ASN A 31 -10.40 -0.49 -0.86
N LEU A 32 -11.13 -1.59 -1.08
CA LEU A 32 -11.26 -2.67 -0.11
C LEU A 32 -10.83 -4.02 -0.69
N ILE A 33 -10.17 -4.82 0.16
CA ILE A 33 -9.97 -6.24 -0.11
C ILE A 33 -11.31 -6.94 0.18
N ILE A 34 -11.94 -7.50 -0.85
CA ILE A 34 -13.24 -8.18 -0.76
C ILE A 34 -13.13 -9.70 -0.62
N GLY A 35 -11.95 -10.27 -0.84
CA GLY A 35 -11.73 -11.70 -0.66
C GLY A 35 -10.27 -12.11 -0.76
N ILE A 36 -9.91 -13.13 0.03
CA ILE A 36 -8.63 -13.83 -0.01
C ILE A 36 -8.94 -15.33 0.00
N GLY A 37 -8.51 -16.06 -1.03
CA GLY A 37 -8.87 -17.47 -1.17
C GLY A 37 -8.46 -18.04 -2.52
N LYS A 38 -8.83 -19.30 -2.80
CA LYS A 38 -8.51 -19.93 -4.09
C LYS A 38 -9.69 -19.81 -5.05
N GLY A 39 -9.41 -19.59 -6.33
CA GLY A 39 -10.42 -19.61 -7.39
C GLY A 39 -11.36 -18.41 -7.34
N LEU A 40 -10.90 -17.28 -6.81
CA LEU A 40 -11.68 -16.06 -6.80
C LEU A 40 -11.92 -15.56 -8.23
N LYS A 41 -13.06 -14.91 -8.45
CA LYS A 41 -13.42 -14.28 -9.71
C LYS A 41 -13.74 -12.81 -9.45
N ASN A 42 -13.23 -11.92 -10.30
CA ASN A 42 -13.54 -10.50 -10.28
C ASN A 42 -13.59 -10.00 -11.73
N PRO A 43 -14.66 -9.31 -12.16
CA PRO A 43 -14.81 -8.82 -13.54
C PRO A 43 -13.83 -7.70 -13.94
N GLY A 44 -13.02 -7.21 -13.02
CA GLY A 44 -12.00 -6.19 -13.29
C GLY A 44 -10.66 -6.72 -13.81
N ARG A 45 -9.58 -6.00 -13.52
CA ARG A 45 -8.22 -6.30 -13.98
C ARG A 45 -7.66 -7.52 -13.27
N VAL A 46 -7.18 -8.51 -14.03
CA VAL A 46 -6.47 -9.67 -13.49
C VAL A 46 -4.95 -9.44 -13.57
N ILE A 47 -4.24 -9.73 -12.48
CA ILE A 47 -2.79 -9.67 -12.35
C ILE A 47 -2.32 -11.06 -11.92
N ASP A 48 -1.50 -11.72 -12.74
CA ASP A 48 -0.86 -12.98 -12.35
C ASP A 48 0.38 -12.67 -11.49
N ALA A 49 0.33 -13.11 -10.22
CA ALA A 49 1.37 -12.89 -9.23
C ALA A 49 2.12 -14.19 -8.90
N GLU A 50 2.11 -15.17 -9.82
CA GLU A 50 2.90 -16.39 -9.69
C GLU A 50 4.38 -16.07 -9.42
N GLY A 51 4.99 -16.84 -8.51
CA GLY A 51 6.38 -16.60 -8.08
C GLY A 51 6.60 -15.38 -7.18
N LEU A 52 5.66 -14.42 -7.11
CA LEU A 52 5.78 -13.19 -6.34
C LEU A 52 5.14 -13.29 -4.94
N ILE A 53 5.52 -12.35 -4.08
CA ILE A 53 4.91 -12.14 -2.76
C ILE A 53 3.88 -11.03 -2.87
N LEU A 54 2.70 -11.26 -2.30
CA LEU A 54 1.71 -10.22 -2.07
C LEU A 54 1.60 -9.98 -0.56
N SER A 55 1.87 -8.74 -0.14
CA SER A 55 1.83 -8.32 1.26
C SER A 55 0.98 -7.05 1.43
N PRO A 56 0.59 -6.69 2.66
CA PRO A 56 0.23 -5.32 2.96
C PRO A 56 1.30 -4.35 2.48
N GLY A 57 0.88 -3.16 2.08
CA GLY A 57 1.81 -2.06 1.82
C GLY A 57 2.56 -1.70 3.11
N PHE A 58 3.83 -1.33 2.97
CA PHE A 58 4.66 -1.05 4.14
C PHE A 58 4.27 0.27 4.80
N VAL A 59 4.36 0.31 6.13
CA VAL A 59 4.13 1.50 6.94
C VAL A 59 5.49 2.02 7.41
N ASN A 60 5.93 3.15 6.85
CA ASN A 60 7.12 3.84 7.33
C ASN A 60 6.79 4.61 8.61
N ILE A 61 7.17 4.06 9.76
CA ILE A 61 6.87 4.68 11.06
C ILE A 61 7.77 5.87 11.42
N HIS A 62 8.80 6.15 10.61
CA HIS A 62 9.78 7.19 10.91
C HIS A 62 10.18 7.94 9.64
N GLY A 63 9.33 8.89 9.26
CA GLY A 63 9.48 9.74 8.10
C GLY A 63 9.83 11.18 8.43
N HIS A 64 10.46 11.84 7.46
CA HIS A 64 10.75 13.27 7.45
C HIS A 64 10.27 13.95 6.16
N SER A 65 9.22 13.39 5.54
CA SER A 65 8.63 13.95 4.33
C SER A 65 7.72 15.16 4.59
N ASP A 66 7.76 15.72 5.80
CA ASP A 66 6.90 16.80 6.29
C ASP A 66 6.71 17.95 5.29
N SER A 67 7.81 18.43 4.69
CA SER A 67 7.80 19.45 3.65
C SER A 67 7.93 18.88 2.24
N THR A 68 8.66 17.78 2.07
CA THR A 68 8.98 17.23 0.75
C THR A 68 7.76 16.65 0.06
N ILE A 69 6.77 16.13 0.79
CA ILE A 69 5.52 15.63 0.20
C ILE A 69 4.72 16.75 -0.47
N LEU A 70 4.84 17.99 -0.01
CA LEU A 70 4.18 19.15 -0.63
C LEU A 70 4.91 19.58 -1.92
N MET A 71 6.23 19.37 -1.98
CA MET A 71 7.06 19.70 -3.15
C MET A 71 7.05 18.59 -4.20
N ASN A 72 7.02 17.33 -3.76
CA ASN A 72 6.97 16.14 -4.60
C ASN A 72 5.83 15.21 -4.14
N PRO A 73 4.59 15.49 -4.54
CA PRO A 73 3.41 14.76 -4.05
C PRO A 73 3.31 13.32 -4.53
N ARG A 74 4.17 12.90 -5.48
CA ARG A 74 4.20 11.51 -5.95
C ARG A 74 4.94 10.59 -4.97
N SER A 75 5.82 11.14 -4.12
CA SER A 75 6.59 10.37 -3.13
C SER A 75 7.26 9.11 -3.69
N GLU A 76 7.83 9.21 -4.90
CA GLU A 76 8.31 8.04 -5.65
C GLU A 76 9.40 7.26 -4.90
N SER A 77 10.21 7.94 -4.08
CA SER A 77 11.21 7.29 -3.23
C SER A 77 10.60 6.28 -2.26
N LEU A 78 9.45 6.59 -1.67
CA LEU A 78 8.74 5.69 -0.75
C LEU A 78 7.96 4.62 -1.53
N LEU A 79 7.25 5.02 -2.59
CA LEU A 79 6.44 4.10 -3.39
C LEU A 79 7.30 2.99 -4.03
N MET A 80 8.48 3.33 -4.57
CA MET A 80 9.39 2.35 -5.17
C MET A 80 9.95 1.34 -4.17
N GLN A 81 9.84 1.62 -2.86
CA GLN A 81 10.20 0.69 -1.78
C GLN A 81 9.02 -0.12 -1.25
N GLY A 82 7.80 0.12 -1.76
CA GLY A 82 6.57 -0.53 -1.30
C GLY A 82 5.90 0.14 -0.10
N VAL A 83 6.34 1.34 0.30
CA VAL A 83 5.69 2.12 1.35
C VAL A 83 4.38 2.71 0.84
N THR A 84 3.31 2.52 1.60
CA THR A 84 1.97 3.03 1.27
C THR A 84 1.43 4.00 2.31
N THR A 85 2.08 4.10 3.46
CA THR A 85 1.72 5.00 4.55
C THR A 85 2.99 5.42 5.28
N GLU A 86 3.06 6.69 5.67
CA GLU A 86 4.18 7.26 6.41
C GLU A 86 3.70 8.05 7.61
N VAL A 87 4.44 7.94 8.72
CA VAL A 87 4.30 8.78 9.91
C VAL A 87 5.40 9.85 9.87
N ILE A 88 5.00 11.12 9.82
CA ILE A 88 5.89 12.31 9.78
C ILE A 88 5.89 13.03 11.15
N GLY A 89 6.64 14.14 11.27
CA GLY A 89 6.73 14.91 12.52
C GLY A 89 7.67 14.29 13.56
N ASN A 90 8.66 13.53 13.10
CA ASN A 90 9.57 12.79 13.95
C ASN A 90 10.71 13.66 14.51
N CYS A 91 11.40 13.14 15.54
CA CYS A 91 12.62 13.75 16.10
C CYS A 91 12.44 15.18 16.65
N GLY A 92 11.21 15.56 17.03
CA GLY A 92 10.91 16.92 17.49
C GLY A 92 10.87 17.96 16.37
N PHE A 93 10.90 17.52 15.11
CA PHE A 93 10.80 18.35 13.92
C PHE A 93 9.49 18.03 13.19
N GLY A 94 8.66 19.04 12.96
CA GLY A 94 7.46 18.94 12.15
C GLY A 94 7.24 20.24 11.37
N LEU A 95 6.56 20.14 10.23
CA LEU A 95 6.26 21.33 9.42
C LEU A 95 5.36 22.33 10.17
N ALA A 96 4.46 21.84 11.02
CA ALA A 96 3.51 22.66 11.76
C ALA A 96 3.79 22.65 13.27
N PRO A 97 3.43 23.72 14.01
CA PRO A 97 2.74 24.93 13.54
C PRO A 97 3.63 25.90 12.76
N LEU A 98 3.07 26.53 11.71
CA LEU A 98 3.72 27.62 10.97
C LEU A 98 3.17 28.97 11.46
N ARG A 99 4.06 29.90 11.82
CA ARG A 99 3.69 31.30 12.08
C ARG A 99 3.49 32.01 10.74
N LYS A 100 2.40 32.78 10.58
CA LYS A 100 2.29 33.74 9.47
C LYS A 100 3.41 34.77 9.61
N GLU A 101 4.16 34.99 8.52
CA GLU A 101 5.13 36.07 8.41
C GLU A 101 4.45 37.39 8.84
N THR A 102 5.03 38.06 9.83
CA THR A 102 4.62 39.40 10.28
C THR A 102 5.25 40.47 9.41
#